data_AF-A0A828Y0H6-F1
#
_entry.id   AF-A0A828Y0H6-F1
#
_cell.length_a   1.000
_cell.length_b   1.000
_cell.length_c   1.000
_cell.angle_alpha   90.00
_cell.angle_beta   90.00
_cell.angle_gamma   90.00
#
_symmetry.space_group_name_H-M   'P 1'
#
loop_
_entity.id
_entity.type
_entity.pdbx_description
1 polymer ?
#
loop_
_entity_poly.entity_id
_entity_poly.type
_entity_poly.pdbx_seq_one_letter_code
_entity_poly.pdbx_strand_id
1 'polypeptide(L)'
;MRTKILYPILPILSLLLLVVHILTRFEKIPFLVSILFFVWTFVFSISGWIGELILDLKFRGDVKDFKEGFIEWQKRLYDRSPYFSYFGMILFVAVPLIRWQNSLWFSLSSAGIWTLLISFIFLVILPLV
;
A
#
# COMPACT_ATOMS: atom_id res chain seq x y z
N MET A 1 -16.74 11.59 0.88
CA MET A 1 -16.03 12.55 1.75
C MET A 1 -15.37 11.91 2.99
N ARG A 2 -15.90 10.81 3.58
CA ARG A 2 -15.38 10.25 4.84
C ARG A 2 -14.01 9.56 4.79
N THR A 3 -13.55 9.08 3.63
CA THR A 3 -12.36 8.21 3.53
C THR A 3 -11.05 8.94 3.24
N LYS A 4 -11.10 10.12 2.61
CA LYS A 4 -9.90 10.96 2.32
C LYS A 4 -9.08 11.32 3.56
N ILE A 5 -9.77 11.51 4.69
CA ILE A 5 -9.15 11.88 5.98
C ILE A 5 -8.55 10.66 6.69
N LEU A 6 -9.03 9.44 6.36
CA LEU A 6 -8.66 8.22 7.08
C LEU A 6 -7.41 7.55 6.52
N TYR A 7 -7.06 7.78 5.25
CA TYR A 7 -5.80 7.30 4.69
C TYR A 7 -4.58 7.85 5.44
N PRO A 8 -4.43 9.16 5.70
CA PRO A 8 -3.31 9.69 6.50
C PRO A 8 -3.22 9.14 7.93
N ILE A 9 -4.32 8.65 8.50
CA ILE A 9 -4.36 8.12 9.88
C ILE A 9 -3.74 6.73 9.96
N LEU A 10 -3.86 5.90 8.91
CA LEU A 10 -3.31 4.54 8.90
C LEU A 10 -1.78 4.50 9.09
N PRO A 11 -0.96 5.31 8.40
CA PRO A 11 0.47 5.39 8.65
C PRO A 11 0.84 5.90 10.04
N ILE A 12 0.00 6.77 10.63
CA ILE A 12 0.22 7.27 12.00
C ILE A 12 0.00 6.12 12.99
N LEU A 13 -1.04 5.30 12.80
CA LEU A 13 -1.27 4.12 13.63
C LEU A 13 -0.16 3.08 13.49
N SER A 14 0.34 2.82 12.28
CA SER A 14 1.47 1.90 12.09
C SER A 14 2.78 2.47 12.64
N LEU A 15 2.98 3.78 12.62
CA LEU A 15 4.11 4.44 13.28
C LEU A 15 4.04 4.28 14.79
N LEU A 16 2.86 4.46 15.40
CA LEU A 16 2.67 4.23 16.83
C LEU A 16 2.99 2.78 17.20
N LEU A 17 2.57 1.80 16.39
CA LEU A 17 2.94 0.39 16.58
C LEU A 17 4.46 0.17 16.52
N LEU A 18 5.16 0.83 15.59
CA LEU A 18 6.61 0.77 15.49
C LEU A 18 7.28 1.36 16.75
N VAL A 19 6.80 2.51 17.24
CA VAL A 19 7.29 3.14 18.47
C VAL A 19 7.07 2.24 19.68
N VAL A 20 5.86 1.67 19.82
CA VAL A 20 5.56 0.71 20.90
C VAL A 20 6.52 -0.48 20.83
N HIS A 21 6.79 -1.01 19.64
CA HIS A 21 7.72 -2.13 19.48
C HIS A 21 9.13 -1.80 19.99
N ILE A 22 9.63 -0.60 19.70
CA ILE A 22 10.94 -0.14 20.19
C ILE A 22 10.95 -0.05 21.72
N LEU A 23 9.88 0.51 22.31
CA LEU A 23 9.79 0.73 23.76
C LEU A 23 9.64 -0.58 24.54
N THR A 24 8.82 -1.51 24.05
CA THR A 24 8.54 -2.78 24.75
C THR A 24 9.54 -3.87 24.41
N ARG A 25 10.38 -3.68 23.38
CA ARG A 25 11.28 -4.69 22.82
C ARG A 25 10.57 -6.04 22.68
N PHE A 26 9.57 -6.13 21.81
CA PHE A 26 8.85 -7.39 21.56
C PHE A 26 9.81 -8.50 21.14
N GLU A 27 10.34 -9.27 22.10
CA GLU A 27 11.39 -10.28 21.84
C GLU A 27 10.90 -11.40 20.90
N LYS A 28 9.58 -11.59 20.82
CA LYS A 28 8.94 -12.60 19.98
C LYS A 28 8.75 -12.19 18.52
N ILE A 29 8.77 -10.89 18.22
CA ILE A 29 8.48 -10.39 16.87
C ILE A 29 9.75 -9.69 16.36
N PRO A 30 10.35 -10.14 15.25
CA PRO A 30 11.51 -9.45 14.69
C PRO A 30 11.18 -8.01 14.33
N PHE A 31 12.07 -7.08 14.65
CA PHE A 31 11.89 -5.65 14.38
C PHE A 31 11.62 -5.35 12.90
N LEU A 32 12.23 -6.13 12.00
CA LEU A 32 12.00 -6.07 10.56
C LEU A 32 10.52 -6.20 10.18
N VAL A 33 9.75 -7.04 10.88
CA VAL A 33 8.32 -7.24 10.62
C VAL A 33 7.54 -5.95 10.86
N SER A 34 7.86 -5.23 11.94
CA SER A 34 7.21 -3.96 12.24
C SER A 34 7.61 -2.84 11.28
N ILE A 35 8.87 -2.83 10.81
CA ILE A 35 9.30 -1.92 9.74
C ILE A 35 8.52 -2.19 8.45
N LEU A 36 8.44 -3.46 8.04
CA LEU A 36 7.70 -3.86 6.84
C LEU A 36 6.22 -3.49 6.94
N PHE A 37 5.61 -3.72 8.11
CA PHE A 37 4.22 -3.33 8.36
C PHE A 37 4.00 -1.82 8.20
N PHE A 38 4.91 -1.01 8.75
CA PHE A 38 4.86 0.44 8.60
C PHE A 38 4.97 0.86 7.12
N VAL A 39 5.98 0.34 6.41
CA VAL A 39 6.24 0.66 4.99
C VAL A 39 5.04 0.30 4.12
N TRP A 40 4.50 -0.91 4.26
CA TRP A 40 3.36 -1.34 3.45
C TRP A 40 2.10 -0.54 3.78
N THR A 41 1.85 -0.25 5.06
CA THR A 41 0.72 0.60 5.45
C THR A 41 0.83 2.01 4.84
N PHE A 42 2.04 2.56 4.78
CA PHE A 42 2.30 3.85 4.14
C PHE A 42 2.05 3.82 2.63
N VAL A 43 2.58 2.80 1.95
CA VAL A 43 2.37 2.61 0.50
C VAL A 43 0.89 2.46 0.17
N PHE A 44 0.16 1.58 0.87
CA PHE A 44 -1.28 1.39 0.64
C PHE A 44 -2.11 2.63 0.98
N SER A 45 -1.71 3.37 2.00
CA SER A 45 -2.36 4.63 2.36
C SER A 45 -2.25 5.67 1.25
N ILE A 46 -1.04 5.92 0.73
CA ILE A 46 -0.82 6.84 -0.38
C ILE A 46 -1.57 6.37 -1.63
N SER A 47 -1.49 5.07 -1.94
CA SER A 47 -2.18 4.49 -3.10
C SER A 47 -3.69 4.72 -3.02
N GLY A 48 -4.27 4.46 -1.85
CA GLY A 48 -5.69 4.64 -1.59
C GLY A 48 -6.12 6.09 -1.67
N TRP A 49 -5.32 7.01 -1.12
CA TRP A 49 -5.58 8.45 -1.23
C TRP A 49 -5.54 8.95 -2.68
N ILE A 50 -4.53 8.55 -3.45
CA ILE A 50 -4.43 8.86 -4.89
C ILE A 50 -5.64 8.30 -5.64
N GLY A 51 -6.02 7.05 -5.36
CA GLY A 51 -7.19 6.43 -5.97
C GLY A 51 -8.49 7.20 -5.70
N GLU A 52 -8.66 7.75 -4.49
CA GLU A 52 -9.81 8.61 -4.18
C GLU A 52 -9.78 9.96 -4.88
N LEU A 53 -8.61 10.58 -5.04
CA LEU A 53 -8.48 11.81 -5.82
C LEU A 53 -8.90 11.57 -7.28
N ILE A 54 -8.44 10.47 -7.86
CA ILE A 54 -8.74 10.09 -9.24
C ILE A 54 -10.24 9.79 -9.42
N LEU A 55 -10.87 9.11 -8.45
CA LEU A 55 -12.31 8.86 -8.49
C LEU A 55 -13.11 10.16 -8.40
N ASP A 56 -12.75 11.07 -7.51
CA ASP A 56 -13.40 12.38 -7.41
C ASP A 56 -13.30 13.17 -8.72
N LEU A 57 -12.14 13.16 -9.38
CA LEU A 57 -11.95 13.78 -10.70
C LEU A 57 -12.80 13.09 -11.79
N LYS A 58 -12.91 11.75 -11.74
CA LYS A 58 -13.78 11.00 -12.66
C LYS A 58 -15.27 11.35 -12.45
N PHE A 59 -15.73 11.46 -11.20
CA PHE A 59 -17.12 11.81 -10.90
C PHE A 59 -17.47 13.27 -11.28
N ARG A 60 -16.48 14.16 -11.31
CA ARG A 60 -16.62 15.53 -11.81
C ARG A 60 -16.64 15.62 -13.34
N GLY A 61 -16.35 14.51 -14.04
CA GLY A 61 -16.27 14.48 -15.50
C GLY A 61 -14.92 14.93 -16.07
N ASP A 62 -13.94 15.21 -15.21
CA ASP A 62 -12.64 15.79 -15.59
C ASP A 62 -11.65 14.74 -16.15
N VAL A 63 -11.93 13.45 -15.99
CA VAL A 63 -11.00 12.35 -16.38
C VAL A 63 -11.74 11.26 -17.16
N LYS A 64 -11.37 11.08 -18.44
CA LYS A 64 -11.73 9.90 -19.25
C LYS A 64 -10.92 8.66 -18.82
N ASP A 65 -11.44 7.48 -19.17
CA ASP A 65 -11.03 6.14 -18.71
C ASP A 65 -9.68 6.00 -18.02
N PHE A 66 -9.70 6.09 -16.68
CA PHE A 66 -8.56 5.87 -15.79
C PHE A 66 -7.74 4.61 -16.12
N LYS A 67 -8.40 3.53 -16.58
CA LYS A 67 -7.74 2.28 -16.94
C LYS A 67 -6.72 2.48 -18.08
N GLU A 68 -7.07 3.26 -19.09
CA GLU A 68 -6.17 3.57 -20.20
C GLU A 68 -5.01 4.45 -19.75
N GLY A 69 -5.30 5.53 -19.03
CA GLY A 69 -4.26 6.42 -18.50
C GLY A 69 -3.28 5.72 -17.54
N PHE A 70 -3.79 4.78 -16.74
CA PHE A 70 -2.95 3.95 -15.88
C PHE A 70 -2.05 3.00 -16.68
N ILE A 71 -2.59 2.32 -17.69
CA ILE A 71 -1.81 1.42 -18.56
C ILE A 71 -0.73 2.21 -19.28
N GLU A 72 -1.04 3.42 -19.76
CA GLU A 72 -0.07 4.28 -20.43
C GLU A 72 1.02 4.78 -19.47
N TRP A 73 0.65 5.17 -18.25
CA TRP A 73 1.61 5.51 -17.20
C TRP A 73 2.51 4.32 -16.83
N GLN A 74 1.95 3.11 -16.74
CA GLN A 74 2.71 1.87 -16.51
C GLN A 74 3.73 1.59 -17.61
N LYS A 75 3.33 1.75 -18.88
CA LYS A 75 4.24 1.61 -20.02
C LYS A 75 5.41 2.58 -19.91
N ARG A 76 5.14 3.86 -19.62
CA ARG A 76 6.19 4.88 -19.42
C ARG A 76 7.11 4.57 -18.24
N LEU A 77 6.59 3.98 -17.16
CA LEU A 77 7.42 3.52 -16.05
C LEU A 77 8.30 2.33 -16.45
N TYR A 78 7.73 1.38 -17.19
CA TYR A 78 8.44 0.20 -17.69
C TYR A 78 9.60 0.60 -18.60
N ASP A 79 9.36 1.54 -19.53
CA ASP A 79 10.36 2.08 -20.45
C ASP A 79 11.55 2.73 -19.70
N ARG A 80 11.31 3.28 -18.51
CA ARG A 80 12.38 3.82 -17.65
C ARG A 80 13.08 2.74 -16.85
N SER A 81 12.32 1.83 -16.24
CA SER A 81 12.84 0.68 -15.50
C SER A 81 11.72 -0.32 -15.21
N PRO A 82 11.93 -1.62 -15.49
CA PRO A 82 10.97 -2.67 -15.15
C PRO A 82 10.60 -2.67 -13.66
N TYR A 83 11.57 -2.38 -12.77
CA TYR A 83 11.34 -2.33 -11.33
C TYR A 83 10.33 -1.26 -10.91
N PHE A 84 10.34 -0.09 -11.57
CA PHE A 84 9.37 0.96 -11.29
C PHE A 84 7.98 0.62 -11.80
N SER A 85 7.87 -0.07 -12.94
CA SER A 85 6.58 -0.59 -13.41
C SER A 85 6.00 -1.60 -12.43
N TYR A 86 6.78 -2.58 -11.95
CA TYR A 86 6.32 -3.54 -10.93
C TYR A 86 5.87 -2.87 -9.64
N PHE A 87 6.61 -1.86 -9.15
CA PHE A 87 6.18 -1.06 -8.00
C PHE A 87 4.88 -0.30 -8.29
N GLY A 88 4.73 0.26 -9.49
CA GLY A 88 3.50 0.88 -9.95
C GLY A 88 2.32 -0.08 -10.13
N MET A 89 2.56 -1.38 -10.38
CA MET A 89 1.50 -2.40 -10.39
C MET A 89 0.98 -2.67 -8.98
N ILE A 90 1.83 -2.59 -7.95
CA ILE A 90 1.38 -2.67 -6.54
C ILE A 90 0.45 -1.49 -6.21
N LEU A 91 0.81 -0.29 -6.68
CA LEU A 91 -0.05 0.90 -6.63
C LEU A 91 -1.36 0.65 -7.40
N PHE A 92 -1.32 -0.05 -8.55
CA PHE A 92 -2.54 -0.41 -9.28
C PHE A 92 -3.43 -1.35 -8.52
N VAL A 93 -2.92 -2.44 -7.94
CA VAL A 93 -3.77 -3.41 -7.24
C VAL A 93 -4.53 -2.73 -6.09
N ALA A 94 -3.95 -1.68 -5.52
CA ALA A 94 -4.58 -0.89 -4.46
C ALA A 94 -5.72 0.04 -4.93
N VAL A 95 -5.77 0.45 -6.20
CA VAL A 95 -6.65 1.54 -6.69
C VAL A 95 -8.06 1.10 -7.15
N PRO A 96 -8.26 0.02 -7.95
CA PRO A 96 -9.56 -0.44 -8.43
C PRO A 96 -10.47 -1.00 -7.33
N LEU A 97 -9.92 -1.36 -6.16
CA LEU A 97 -10.69 -1.93 -5.05
C LEU A 97 -11.34 -0.86 -4.17
N ILE A 98 -11.11 0.44 -4.44
CA ILE A 98 -11.73 1.57 -3.72
C ILE A 98 -13.24 1.70 -4.01
N ARG A 99 -13.77 1.00 -5.03
CA ARG A 99 -15.22 0.83 -5.18
C ARG A 99 -15.84 -0.10 -4.12
N TRP A 100 -15.06 -0.86 -3.36
CA TRP A 100 -15.58 -1.60 -2.23
C TRP A 100 -15.87 -0.64 -1.07
N GLN A 101 -17.03 -0.82 -0.47
CA GLN A 101 -17.58 -0.10 0.67
C GLN A 101 -16.63 -0.02 1.91
N ASN A 102 -15.46 -0.69 1.85
CA ASN A 102 -14.51 -0.95 2.93
C ASN A 102 -13.02 -0.71 2.53
N SER A 103 -12.73 0.37 1.80
CA SER A 103 -11.38 0.70 1.31
C SER A 103 -10.27 0.73 2.39
N LEU A 104 -10.62 1.11 3.63
CA LEU A 104 -9.72 1.06 4.78
C LEU A 104 -9.34 -0.35 5.20
N TRP A 105 -10.34 -1.22 5.37
CA TRP A 105 -10.13 -2.62 5.74
C TRP A 105 -9.33 -3.35 4.68
N PHE A 106 -9.55 -3.01 3.41
CA PHE A 106 -8.74 -3.52 2.32
C PHE A 106 -7.27 -3.07 2.42
N SER A 107 -7.03 -1.80 2.73
CA SER A 107 -5.67 -1.26 2.88
C SER A 107 -4.92 -1.92 4.04
N LEU A 108 -5.59 -2.09 5.19
CA LEU A 108 -5.05 -2.80 6.35
C LEU A 108 -4.79 -4.28 6.06
N SER A 109 -5.75 -4.96 5.41
CA SER A 109 -5.61 -6.38 5.06
C SER A 109 -4.48 -6.59 4.05
N SER A 110 -4.37 -5.71 3.05
CA SER A 110 -3.30 -5.77 2.06
C SER A 110 -1.93 -5.51 2.69
N ALA A 111 -1.82 -4.50 3.56
CA ALA A 111 -0.59 -4.26 4.32
C ALA A 111 -0.20 -5.48 5.17
N GLY A 112 -1.17 -6.12 5.83
CA GLY A 112 -0.96 -7.36 6.57
C GLY A 112 -0.48 -8.52 5.69
N ILE A 113 -1.16 -8.79 4.57
CA ILE A 113 -0.81 -9.87 3.63
C ILE A 113 0.60 -9.67 3.07
N TRP A 114 0.94 -8.46 2.61
CA TRP A 114 2.27 -8.17 2.09
C TRP A 114 3.36 -8.25 3.17
N THR A 115 3.07 -7.78 4.37
CA THR A 115 3.99 -7.92 5.51
C THR A 115 4.26 -9.39 5.81
N LEU A 116 3.21 -10.22 5.86
CA LEU A 116 3.34 -11.66 6.10
C LEU A 116 4.10 -12.37 4.98
N LEU A 117 3.75 -12.10 3.73
CA LEU A 117 4.39 -12.71 2.55
C LEU A 117 5.89 -12.39 2.50
N ILE A 118 6.24 -11.11 2.63
CA ILE A 118 7.64 -10.67 2.59
C ILE A 118 8.40 -11.18 3.82
N SER A 119 7.80 -11.12 5.01
CA SER A 119 8.42 -11.67 6.22
C SER A 119 8.66 -13.18 6.09
N PHE A 120 7.73 -13.93 5.52
CA PHE A 120 7.89 -15.36 5.26
C PHE A 120 9.05 -15.64 4.29
N ILE A 121 9.14 -14.89 3.19
CA ILE A 121 10.25 -15.04 2.22
C ILE A 121 11.60 -14.76 2.90
N PHE A 122 11.71 -13.65 3.64
CA PHE A 122 12.99 -13.24 4.22
C PHE A 122 13.40 -14.02 5.47
N LEU A 123 12.45 -14.39 6.32
CA LEU A 123 12.75 -15.05 7.60
C LEU A 123 12.70 -16.57 7.52
N VAL A 124 12.02 -17.14 6.53
CA VAL A 124 11.86 -18.60 6.39
C VAL A 124 12.53 -19.11 5.12
N ILE A 125 12.18 -18.58 3.94
CA ILE A 125 12.68 -19.15 2.68
C ILE A 125 14.17 -18.86 2.46
N LEU A 126 14.59 -17.59 2.55
CA LEU A 126 16.00 -17.23 2.29
C LEU A 126 17.00 -17.95 3.21
N PRO A 127 16.73 -18.15 4.51
CA PRO A 127 17.61 -18.94 5.38
C PRO A 127 17.66 -20.45 5.08
N LEU A 128 16.71 -20.98 4.31
CA LEU A 128 16.65 -22.41 3.93
C LEU A 128 17.40 -22.72 2.62
N VAL A 129 17.81 -21.69 1.87
CA VAL A 129 18.58 -21.79 0.62
C VAL A 129 20.06 -21.62 0.92
#